data_AF-W5TNF6-F1
#
_entry.id   AF-W5TNF6-F1
#
_cell.length_a   1.000
_cell.length_b   1.000
_cell.length_c   1.000
_cell.angle_alpha   90.00
_cell.angle_beta   90.00
_cell.angle_gamma   90.00
#
_symmetry.space_group_name_H-M   'P 1'
#
loop_
_entity.id
_entity.type
_entity.pdbx_description
1 polymer ?
#
loop_
_entity_poly.entity_id
_entity_poly.type
_entity_poly.pdbx_seq_one_letter_code
_entity_poly.pdbx_strand_id
1 'polypeptide(L)'
;MSEMSSALLAAPADLSAFGHDPWWLVVVKSIGIFIFLLMIPLLAVVIERKVVAWMQMRVGPNRVGPRGSLQSIADGVKMLLKEDIIPAMVDKPIYILAPIVALIPAVMAFAVIPLGPEVSIFGTRTPLQLTDMPVGVLYILAMASIGVYGIVLAGWSSGSTYPLLGGLRSTAQVISYEIAMAACFAAVFLLAGTMSTSGIVERQWGTWNVWLLLPSFLIYAVSMVGETNRAPFDLPEAEGELVGGFHTEYSSLKFAMFMMAEYINMGTVSALATTLFFGGWHAPFPVNLWDGANSGWWPLLWFTLKVWTFLFVFIWLRGTLPRLRYDQFMNLGWKLLIPVSLLWVMIVATLKVIQDEGHNVQTAGLITAGVIISIGLLAVMLRAGHRGDNPPLPETAQSQQFSDFPVPPMPETAPPAGPKAGLLEPIAGFWVTFVTMFKKKNTEFYPEQKVPTAPRYHGRHQLNRHPDGLEKCIGCELCAWACPADAIYVEGADNTEEQRYSPGERYGSVYQINYLRCIGCGLCIEACPTRALTMTNEYELADDNRADLIYEKDRLLAPLGENMLAPPHAAYPGATEADYYRGSVPAAPGTEGDTGLATGAPETGGTPETGTGKEPAAAGAQGGAR
;
A
#
# COMPACT_ATOMS: atom_id res chain seq x y z
N MET A 1 -9.11 -50.55 14.99
CA MET A 1 -8.97 -49.16 14.49
C MET A 1 -10.25 -48.35 14.66
N SER A 2 -11.43 -48.86 14.32
CA SER A 2 -12.72 -48.16 14.53
C SER A 2 -13.00 -47.81 16.01
N GLU A 3 -12.88 -48.77 16.95
CA GLU A 3 -13.14 -48.49 18.38
C GLU A 3 -12.14 -47.53 19.03
N MET A 4 -10.88 -47.54 18.59
CA MET A 4 -9.85 -46.61 19.08
C MET A 4 -10.12 -45.17 18.59
N SER A 5 -10.70 -45.02 17.40
CA SER A 5 -11.14 -43.73 16.86
C SER A 5 -12.36 -43.20 17.63
N SER A 6 -13.29 -44.07 18.03
CA SER A 6 -14.45 -43.72 18.86
C SER A 6 -14.06 -43.32 20.29
N ALA A 7 -13.04 -43.96 20.88
CA ALA A 7 -12.51 -43.61 22.19
C ALA A 7 -11.78 -42.25 22.19
N LEU A 8 -11.06 -41.91 21.12
CA LEU A 8 -10.44 -40.59 20.90
C LEU A 8 -11.48 -39.47 20.71
N LEU A 9 -12.66 -39.78 20.16
CA LEU A 9 -13.75 -38.81 20.00
C LEU A 9 -14.32 -38.33 21.35
N ALA A 10 -14.27 -39.14 22.41
CA ALA A 10 -14.87 -38.85 23.72
C ALA A 10 -13.89 -38.39 24.82
N ALA A 11 -12.57 -38.39 24.57
CA ALA A 11 -11.59 -37.95 25.56
C ALA A 11 -11.52 -36.41 25.64
N PRO A 12 -11.55 -35.79 26.84
CA PRO A 12 -11.18 -34.39 27.01
C PRO A 12 -9.72 -34.20 26.56
N ALA A 13 -9.38 -33.03 26.02
CA ALA A 13 -8.00 -32.70 25.69
C ALA A 13 -7.13 -32.85 26.95
N ASP A 14 -6.01 -33.58 26.86
CA ASP A 14 -5.11 -33.76 27.99
C ASP A 14 -4.31 -32.47 28.24
N LEU A 15 -4.86 -31.60 29.07
CA LEU A 15 -4.25 -30.32 29.44
C LEU A 15 -3.21 -30.46 30.57
N SER A 16 -2.93 -31.67 31.04
CA SER A 16 -2.01 -31.91 32.17
C SER A 16 -0.56 -31.52 31.88
N ALA A 17 -0.20 -31.37 30.60
CA ALA A 17 1.12 -30.90 30.19
C ALA A 17 1.34 -29.39 30.41
N PHE A 18 0.29 -28.60 30.68
CA PHE A 18 0.36 -27.15 30.83
C PHE A 18 0.37 -26.71 32.30
N GLY A 19 1.06 -25.62 32.61
CA GLY A 19 1.11 -25.02 33.96
C GLY A 19 2.16 -25.60 34.91
N HIS A 20 2.92 -26.62 34.48
CA HIS A 20 4.03 -27.20 35.23
C HIS A 20 5.42 -26.77 34.73
N ASP A 21 5.46 -25.91 33.71
CA ASP A 21 6.70 -25.37 33.16
C ASP A 21 7.45 -24.49 34.19
N PRO A 22 8.78 -24.62 34.33
CA PRO A 22 9.57 -23.72 35.15
C PRO A 22 9.41 -22.26 34.70
N TRP A 23 9.36 -21.32 35.66
CA TRP A 23 9.16 -19.89 35.37
C TRP A 23 10.14 -19.31 34.34
N TRP A 24 11.41 -19.73 34.38
CA TRP A 24 12.43 -19.26 33.44
C TRP A 24 12.13 -19.70 32.00
N LEU A 25 11.56 -20.90 31.84
CA LEU A 25 11.18 -21.45 30.54
C LEU A 25 9.94 -20.74 30.00
N VAL A 26 8.98 -20.39 30.87
CA VAL A 26 7.85 -19.53 30.52
C VAL A 26 8.34 -18.18 29.99
N VAL A 27 9.33 -17.55 30.65
CA VAL A 27 9.92 -16.28 30.18
C VAL A 27 10.59 -16.45 28.81
N VAL A 28 11.38 -17.51 28.62
CA VAL A 28 12.04 -17.80 27.32
C VAL A 28 11.01 -18.02 26.21
N LYS A 29 9.93 -18.79 26.48
CA LYS A 29 8.83 -19.00 25.52
C LYS A 29 8.12 -17.69 25.19
N SER A 30 7.79 -16.88 26.19
CA SER A 30 7.15 -15.57 25.99
C SER A 30 8.00 -14.64 25.11
N ILE A 31 9.31 -14.57 25.38
CA ILE A 31 10.24 -13.79 24.55
C ILE A 31 10.32 -14.38 23.13
N GLY A 32 10.36 -15.71 22.99
CA GLY A 32 10.37 -16.38 21.70
C GLY A 32 9.12 -16.07 20.86
N ILE A 33 7.94 -16.13 21.47
CA ILE A 33 6.66 -15.77 20.82
C ILE A 33 6.66 -14.28 20.46
N PHE A 34 7.10 -13.41 21.38
CA PHE A 34 7.18 -11.98 21.12
C PHE A 34 8.10 -11.66 19.93
N ILE A 35 9.27 -12.28 19.86
CA ILE A 35 10.19 -12.15 18.71
C ILE A 35 9.53 -12.68 17.44
N PHE A 36 8.90 -13.86 17.48
CA PHE A 36 8.18 -14.42 16.34
C PHE A 36 7.11 -13.45 15.82
N LEU A 37 6.33 -12.84 16.71
CA LEU A 37 5.32 -11.84 16.38
C LEU A 37 5.92 -10.56 15.80
N LEU A 38 7.05 -10.06 16.32
CA LEU A 38 7.74 -8.89 15.76
C LEU A 38 8.33 -9.17 14.37
N MET A 39 8.70 -10.42 14.07
CA MET A 39 9.17 -10.80 12.75
C MET A 39 8.08 -10.75 11.69
N ILE A 40 6.80 -10.93 12.07
CA ILE A 40 5.65 -10.85 11.14
C ILE A 40 5.57 -9.47 10.47
N PRO A 41 5.34 -8.33 11.15
CA PRO A 41 5.26 -7.03 10.51
C PRO A 41 6.58 -6.65 9.81
N LEU A 42 7.73 -6.98 10.41
CA LEU A 42 9.03 -6.65 9.84
C LEU A 42 9.21 -7.25 8.45
N LEU A 43 8.86 -8.53 8.27
CA LEU A 43 8.97 -9.22 6.99
C LEU A 43 7.77 -8.94 6.09
N ALA A 44 6.55 -8.91 6.64
CA ALA A 44 5.31 -8.77 5.88
C ALA A 44 5.30 -7.44 5.11
N VAL A 45 5.75 -6.34 5.71
CA VAL A 45 5.81 -5.03 5.03
C VAL A 45 6.73 -5.05 3.81
N VAL A 46 7.93 -5.64 3.90
CA VAL A 46 8.84 -5.73 2.74
C VAL A 46 8.27 -6.66 1.67
N ILE A 47 7.73 -7.81 2.09
CA ILE A 47 7.16 -8.81 1.18
C ILE A 47 5.95 -8.22 0.46
N GLU A 48 5.05 -7.55 1.18
CA GLU A 48 3.88 -6.88 0.62
C GLU A 48 4.28 -5.85 -0.42
N ARG A 49 5.25 -4.95 -0.11
CA ARG A 49 5.75 -3.96 -1.07
C ARG A 49 6.30 -4.60 -2.34
N LYS A 50 7.01 -5.73 -2.22
CA LYS A 50 7.57 -6.44 -3.39
C LYS A 50 6.52 -7.18 -4.20
N VAL A 51 5.64 -7.90 -3.53
CA VAL A 51 4.61 -8.73 -4.17
C VAL A 51 3.59 -7.84 -4.90
N VAL A 52 3.11 -6.76 -4.27
CA VAL A 52 2.21 -5.80 -4.93
C VAL A 52 2.91 -5.11 -6.11
N ALA A 53 4.19 -4.73 -5.97
CA ALA A 53 4.97 -4.19 -7.07
C ALA A 53 5.03 -5.17 -8.26
N TRP A 54 5.26 -6.47 -8.00
CA TRP A 54 5.30 -7.49 -9.04
C TRP A 54 3.94 -7.69 -9.73
N MET A 55 2.83 -7.69 -8.98
CA MET A 55 1.48 -7.74 -9.58
C MET A 55 1.24 -6.55 -10.52
N GLN A 56 1.78 -5.37 -10.16
CA GLN A 56 1.72 -4.12 -10.91
C GLN A 56 2.79 -4.00 -11.99
N MET A 57 3.56 -5.06 -12.28
CA MET A 57 4.65 -5.05 -13.28
C MET A 57 5.76 -4.02 -12.98
N ARG A 58 5.88 -3.58 -11.73
CA ARG A 58 6.94 -2.68 -11.25
C ARG A 58 7.97 -3.39 -10.34
N VAL A 59 9.18 -2.86 -10.25
CA VAL A 59 10.20 -3.37 -9.32
C VAL A 59 9.91 -2.84 -7.90
N GLY A 60 9.87 -3.74 -6.91
CA GLY A 60 9.74 -3.36 -5.50
C GLY A 60 11.03 -2.80 -4.89
N PRO A 61 11.10 -2.58 -3.58
CA PRO A 61 12.29 -2.04 -2.91
C PRO A 61 13.56 -2.87 -3.23
N ASN A 62 14.60 -2.22 -3.77
CA ASN A 62 15.88 -2.86 -4.17
C ASN A 62 17.14 -2.15 -3.62
N ARG A 63 17.00 -1.09 -2.81
CA ARG A 63 18.15 -0.25 -2.40
C ARG A 63 18.69 -0.56 -1.01
N VAL A 64 17.83 -0.52 0.00
CA VAL A 64 18.26 -0.61 1.41
C VAL A 64 18.54 -2.07 1.77
N GLY A 65 19.81 -2.47 1.74
CA GLY A 65 20.27 -3.83 1.96
C GLY A 65 20.13 -4.75 0.73
N PRO A 66 20.54 -6.02 0.83
CA PRO A 66 20.47 -6.97 -0.29
C PRO A 66 19.03 -7.13 -0.79
N ARG A 67 18.75 -6.70 -2.02
CA ARG A 67 17.40 -6.68 -2.60
C ARG A 67 16.38 -5.91 -1.76
N GLY A 68 16.77 -4.87 -1.01
CA GLY A 68 15.84 -4.07 -0.19
C GLY A 68 15.33 -4.76 1.09
N SER A 69 15.99 -5.81 1.58
CA SER A 69 15.55 -6.55 2.77
C SER A 69 15.58 -5.75 4.07
N LEU A 70 16.45 -4.73 4.15
CA LEU A 70 16.64 -3.93 5.37
C LEU A 70 15.69 -2.71 5.43
N GLN A 71 14.76 -2.57 4.47
CA GLN A 71 13.85 -1.43 4.39
C GLN A 71 12.97 -1.29 5.64
N SER A 72 12.35 -2.38 6.13
CA SER A 72 11.50 -2.29 7.33
C SER A 72 12.27 -1.89 8.59
N ILE A 73 13.56 -2.24 8.67
CA ILE A 73 14.43 -1.81 9.78
C ILE A 73 14.66 -0.30 9.68
N ALA A 74 14.95 0.22 8.48
CA ALA A 74 15.09 1.66 8.26
C ALA A 74 13.78 2.42 8.57
N ASP A 75 12.62 1.86 8.21
CA ASP A 75 11.32 2.42 8.54
C ASP A 75 11.08 2.42 10.07
N GLY A 76 11.48 1.36 10.78
CA GLY A 76 11.42 1.30 12.24
C GLY A 76 12.33 2.32 12.93
N VAL A 77 13.58 2.47 12.48
CA VAL A 77 14.51 3.50 12.98
C VAL A 77 13.95 4.89 12.70
N LYS A 78 13.37 5.12 11.52
CA LYS A 78 12.67 6.36 11.20
C LYS A 78 11.56 6.65 12.19
N MET A 79 10.71 5.67 12.52
CA MET A 79 9.63 5.89 13.49
C MET A 79 10.15 6.19 14.89
N LEU A 80 11.28 5.60 15.31
CA LEU A 80 11.92 5.88 16.60
C LEU A 80 12.52 7.29 16.69
N LEU A 81 13.14 7.76 15.61
CA LEU A 81 13.78 9.09 15.55
C LEU A 81 12.80 10.21 15.18
N LYS A 82 11.61 9.86 14.69
CA LYS A 82 10.60 10.84 14.30
C LYS A 82 10.05 11.53 15.54
N GLU A 83 9.88 12.85 15.44
CA GLU A 83 9.26 13.67 16.47
C GLU A 83 7.87 13.15 16.83
N ASP A 84 7.64 12.96 18.14
CA ASP A 84 6.36 12.55 18.70
C ASP A 84 5.54 13.80 19.10
N ILE A 85 4.60 14.17 18.25
CA ILE A 85 3.72 15.32 18.42
C ILE A 85 2.46 14.89 19.18
N ILE A 86 2.14 15.61 20.26
CA ILE A 86 0.88 15.48 20.99
C ILE A 86 0.07 16.77 20.77
N PRO A 87 -1.04 16.74 20.01
CA PRO A 87 -1.83 17.94 19.74
C PRO A 87 -2.45 18.52 21.02
N ALA A 88 -2.73 19.82 21.03
CA ALA A 88 -3.22 20.50 22.24
C ALA A 88 -4.67 20.13 22.62
N MET A 89 -5.50 19.74 21.66
CA MET A 89 -6.93 19.47 21.86
C MET A 89 -7.24 18.01 22.26
N VAL A 90 -6.24 17.13 22.35
CA VAL A 90 -6.46 15.71 22.64
C VAL A 90 -6.64 15.43 24.12
N ASP A 91 -7.40 14.38 24.43
CA ASP A 91 -7.42 13.79 25.77
C ASP A 91 -6.11 13.00 25.99
N LYS A 92 -5.14 13.60 26.70
CA LYS A 92 -3.78 13.04 26.81
C LYS A 92 -3.73 11.62 27.40
N PRO A 93 -4.44 11.30 28.51
CA PRO A 93 -4.41 9.95 29.05
C PRO A 93 -4.91 8.89 28.07
N ILE A 94 -6.05 9.12 27.43
CA ILE A 94 -6.64 8.15 26.49
C ILE A 94 -5.81 8.07 25.21
N TYR A 95 -5.30 9.21 24.73
CA TYR A 95 -4.46 9.27 23.53
C TYR A 95 -3.17 8.45 23.67
N ILE A 96 -2.55 8.43 24.86
CA ILE A 96 -1.36 7.60 25.10
C ILE A 96 -1.74 6.12 25.32
N LEU A 97 -2.89 5.86 25.96
CA LEU A 97 -3.33 4.51 26.30
C LEU A 97 -3.89 3.74 25.08
N ALA A 98 -4.52 4.40 24.13
CA ALA A 98 -5.20 3.76 23.00
C ALA A 98 -4.28 2.84 22.16
N PRO A 99 -3.05 3.25 21.74
CA PRO A 99 -2.14 2.34 21.04
C PRO A 99 -1.70 1.15 21.89
N ILE A 100 -1.55 1.32 23.20
CA ILE A 100 -1.18 0.24 24.14
C ILE A 100 -2.31 -0.79 24.23
N VAL A 101 -3.56 -0.33 24.32
CA VAL A 101 -4.76 -1.17 24.36
C VAL A 101 -4.99 -1.90 23.04
N ALA A 102 -4.57 -1.35 21.90
CA ALA A 102 -4.59 -2.08 20.63
C ALA A 102 -3.51 -3.17 20.56
N LEU A 103 -2.29 -2.86 21.00
CA LEU A 103 -1.13 -3.75 20.84
C LEU A 103 -1.11 -4.94 21.82
N ILE A 104 -1.40 -4.70 23.10
CA ILE A 104 -1.28 -5.75 24.13
C ILE A 104 -2.20 -6.95 23.82
N PRO A 105 -3.50 -6.79 23.53
CA PRO A 105 -4.37 -7.91 23.22
C PRO A 105 -3.95 -8.65 21.95
N ALA A 106 -3.44 -7.94 20.93
CA ALA A 106 -2.93 -8.55 19.70
C ALA A 106 -1.77 -9.52 19.98
N VAL A 107 -0.86 -9.16 20.89
CA VAL A 107 0.25 -10.03 21.33
C VAL A 107 -0.25 -11.16 22.23
N MET A 108 -1.13 -10.84 23.18
CA MET A 108 -1.65 -11.80 24.16
C MET A 108 -2.49 -12.91 23.51
N ALA A 109 -3.22 -12.63 22.44
CA ALA A 109 -3.99 -13.62 21.70
C ALA A 109 -3.15 -14.83 21.22
N PHE A 110 -1.85 -14.63 20.99
CA PHE A 110 -0.94 -15.69 20.54
C PHE A 110 -0.50 -16.65 21.64
N ALA A 111 -0.76 -16.34 22.92
CA ALA A 111 -0.37 -17.16 24.07
C ALA A 111 -0.96 -18.58 24.02
N VAL A 112 -2.18 -18.70 23.47
CA VAL A 112 -2.93 -19.97 23.41
C VAL A 112 -2.84 -20.65 22.05
N ILE A 113 -1.99 -20.19 21.14
CA ILE A 113 -1.89 -20.78 19.80
C ILE A 113 -0.82 -21.88 19.78
N PRO A 114 -1.16 -23.11 19.34
CA PRO A 114 -0.21 -24.23 19.25
C PRO A 114 0.74 -24.08 18.06
N LEU A 115 2.05 -23.90 18.32
CA LEU A 115 3.08 -23.73 17.27
C LEU A 115 3.77 -25.03 16.85
N GLY A 116 3.93 -25.96 17.78
CA GLY A 116 4.50 -27.30 17.53
C GLY A 116 4.26 -28.28 18.70
N PRO A 117 4.43 -29.59 18.48
CA PRO A 117 4.23 -30.60 19.51
C PRO A 117 5.22 -30.44 20.67
N GLU A 118 5.22 -31.39 21.60
CA GLU A 118 6.22 -31.40 22.67
C GLU A 118 7.64 -31.45 22.11
N VAL A 119 8.42 -30.43 22.48
CA VAL A 119 9.84 -30.31 22.13
C VAL A 119 10.68 -30.24 23.39
N SER A 120 11.91 -30.75 23.30
CA SER A 120 12.90 -30.60 24.35
C SER A 120 13.62 -29.26 24.21
N ILE A 121 13.47 -28.39 25.20
CA ILE A 121 14.18 -27.11 25.33
C ILE A 121 15.10 -27.24 26.54
N PHE A 122 16.42 -27.18 26.34
CA PHE A 122 17.43 -27.30 27.41
C PHE A 122 17.22 -28.50 28.37
N GLY A 123 16.78 -29.64 27.85
CA GLY A 123 16.57 -30.88 28.62
C GLY A 123 15.17 -31.04 29.23
N THR A 124 14.34 -29.99 29.26
CA THR A 124 12.92 -30.07 29.66
C THR A 124 12.02 -30.28 28.45
N ARG A 125 11.13 -31.28 28.50
CA ARG A 125 10.11 -31.50 27.46
C ARG A 125 8.89 -30.66 27.76
N THR A 126 8.52 -29.80 26.83
CA THR A 126 7.40 -28.89 27.00
C THR A 126 6.69 -28.68 25.66
N PRO A 127 5.36 -28.50 25.63
CA PRO A 127 4.64 -28.18 24.40
C PRO A 127 5.11 -26.83 23.84
N LEU A 128 5.18 -26.69 22.51
CA LEU A 128 5.53 -25.41 21.87
C LEU A 128 4.29 -24.51 21.80
N GLN A 129 3.79 -24.17 22.98
CA GLN A 129 2.65 -23.31 23.26
C GLN A 129 2.89 -22.71 24.65
N LEU A 130 2.47 -21.47 24.89
CA LEU A 130 2.72 -20.80 26.19
C LEU A 130 1.79 -21.36 27.27
N THR A 131 0.50 -21.44 26.96
CA THR A 131 -0.51 -22.03 27.84
C THR A 131 -1.69 -22.51 27.01
N ASP A 132 -2.45 -23.48 27.51
CA ASP A 132 -3.76 -23.82 26.96
C ASP A 132 -4.81 -23.84 28.06
N MET A 133 -6.06 -23.57 27.69
CA MET A 133 -7.19 -23.51 28.60
C MET A 133 -8.40 -24.19 27.95
N PRO A 134 -9.35 -24.72 28.74
CA PRO A 134 -10.56 -25.34 28.18
C PRO A 134 -11.36 -24.41 27.25
N VAL A 135 -11.23 -23.10 27.44
CA VAL A 135 -11.90 -22.03 26.68
C VAL A 135 -10.93 -21.22 25.80
N GLY A 136 -9.87 -21.86 25.28
CA GLY A 136 -8.78 -21.19 24.54
C GLY A 136 -9.24 -20.31 23.37
N VAL A 137 -10.15 -20.79 22.51
CA VAL A 137 -10.64 -19.97 21.38
C VAL A 137 -11.50 -18.78 21.85
N LEU A 138 -12.27 -18.92 22.93
CA LEU A 138 -13.04 -17.81 23.51
C LEU A 138 -12.12 -16.73 24.10
N TYR A 139 -10.97 -17.12 24.65
CA TYR A 139 -9.95 -16.18 25.08
C TYR A 139 -9.41 -15.33 23.92
N ILE A 140 -9.17 -15.93 22.74
CA ILE A 140 -8.75 -15.20 21.54
C ILE A 140 -9.81 -14.18 21.11
N LEU A 141 -11.08 -14.59 21.07
CA LEU A 141 -12.19 -13.67 20.78
C LEU A 141 -12.24 -12.50 21.78
N ALA A 142 -12.12 -12.78 23.08
CA ALA A 142 -12.11 -11.72 24.08
C ALA A 142 -10.94 -10.74 23.90
N MET A 143 -9.75 -11.22 23.52
CA MET A 143 -8.61 -10.35 23.22
C MET A 143 -8.85 -9.53 21.95
N ALA A 144 -9.46 -10.10 20.91
CA ALA A 144 -9.84 -9.38 19.70
C ALA A 144 -10.83 -8.23 20.02
N SER A 145 -11.89 -8.52 20.80
CA SER A 145 -12.85 -7.50 21.24
C SER A 145 -12.18 -6.36 22.03
N ILE A 146 -11.19 -6.67 22.89
CA ILE A 146 -10.42 -5.64 23.62
C ILE A 146 -9.60 -4.77 22.66
N GLY A 147 -9.01 -5.37 21.62
CA GLY A 147 -8.26 -4.64 20.59
C GLY A 147 -9.12 -3.57 19.88
N VAL A 148 -10.40 -3.85 19.65
CA VAL A 148 -11.36 -2.89 19.05
C VAL A 148 -11.54 -1.65 19.92
N TYR A 149 -11.51 -1.77 21.25
CA TYR A 149 -11.56 -0.59 22.13
C TYR A 149 -10.37 0.34 21.90
N GLY A 150 -9.19 -0.17 21.53
CA GLY A 150 -8.05 0.66 21.15
C GLY A 150 -8.37 1.59 19.98
N ILE A 151 -9.10 1.09 18.98
CA ILE A 151 -9.51 1.86 17.78
C ILE A 151 -10.53 2.94 18.13
N VAL A 152 -11.55 2.61 18.93
CA VAL A 152 -12.58 3.59 19.37
C VAL A 152 -11.94 4.71 20.19
N LEU A 153 -11.12 4.33 21.18
CA LEU A 153 -10.47 5.27 22.08
C LEU A 153 -9.49 6.18 21.32
N ALA A 154 -8.83 5.66 20.28
CA ALA A 154 -7.96 6.45 19.41
C ALA A 154 -8.75 7.53 18.64
N GLY A 155 -9.87 7.15 18.04
CA GLY A 155 -10.74 8.09 17.32
C GLY A 155 -11.35 9.15 18.24
N TRP A 156 -11.76 8.76 19.45
CA TRP A 156 -12.33 9.69 20.45
C TRP A 156 -11.29 10.65 21.03
N SER A 157 -10.12 10.14 21.43
CA SER A 157 -9.08 10.95 22.08
C SER A 157 -8.44 11.98 21.16
N SER A 158 -8.51 11.78 19.84
CA SER A 158 -7.95 12.66 18.81
C SER A 158 -8.54 14.09 18.80
N GLY A 159 -9.70 14.31 19.44
CA GLY A 159 -10.27 15.66 19.60
C GLY A 159 -10.78 16.32 18.31
N SER A 160 -10.85 15.57 17.20
CA SER A 160 -11.39 16.02 15.91
C SER A 160 -12.47 15.05 15.39
N THR A 161 -13.45 15.58 14.65
CA THR A 161 -14.62 14.80 14.19
C THR A 161 -14.28 13.78 13.10
N TYR A 162 -13.27 14.04 12.28
CA TYR A 162 -12.87 13.13 11.19
C TYR A 162 -12.28 11.81 11.71
N PRO A 163 -11.30 11.80 12.63
CA PRO A 163 -10.81 10.57 13.25
C PRO A 163 -11.87 9.84 14.08
N LEU A 164 -12.77 10.57 14.74
CA LEU A 164 -13.89 9.97 15.47
C LEU A 164 -14.81 9.19 14.52
N LEU A 165 -15.19 9.78 13.39
CA LEU A 165 -16.01 9.10 12.38
C LEU A 165 -15.30 7.87 11.79
N GLY A 166 -13.99 7.97 11.56
CA GLY A 166 -13.17 6.85 11.09
C GLY A 166 -13.09 5.71 12.10
N GLY A 167 -12.84 6.03 13.37
CA GLY A 167 -12.82 5.05 14.47
C GLY A 167 -14.17 4.37 14.69
N LEU A 168 -15.28 5.11 14.66
CA LEU A 168 -16.63 4.55 14.80
C LEU A 168 -16.98 3.59 13.65
N ARG A 169 -16.61 3.93 12.41
CA ARG A 169 -16.86 3.07 11.24
C ARG A 169 -16.02 1.80 11.29
N SER A 170 -14.73 1.90 11.63
CA SER A 170 -13.86 0.73 11.82
C SER A 170 -14.42 -0.20 12.88
N THR A 171 -14.82 0.36 14.03
CA THR A 171 -15.38 -0.39 15.16
C THR A 171 -16.65 -1.14 14.77
N ALA A 172 -17.60 -0.45 14.11
CA ALA A 172 -18.85 -1.07 13.66
C ALA A 172 -18.60 -2.21 12.66
N GLN A 173 -17.61 -2.05 11.79
CA GLN A 173 -17.14 -3.08 10.89
C GLN A 173 -16.56 -4.27 11.67
N VAL A 174 -15.56 -4.06 12.52
CA VAL A 174 -14.84 -5.14 13.18
C VAL A 174 -15.81 -5.97 14.03
N ILE A 175 -16.65 -5.33 14.83
CA ILE A 175 -17.69 -6.01 15.64
C ILE A 175 -18.64 -6.85 14.77
N SER A 176 -19.08 -6.33 13.62
CA SER A 176 -20.02 -7.05 12.76
C SER A 176 -19.41 -8.33 12.17
N TYR A 177 -18.13 -8.29 11.82
CA TYR A 177 -17.41 -9.42 11.26
C TYR A 177 -16.87 -10.39 12.33
N GLU A 178 -16.62 -9.89 13.53
CA GLU A 178 -16.33 -10.70 14.71
C GLU A 178 -17.50 -11.64 15.05
N ILE A 179 -18.74 -11.16 14.97
CA ILE A 179 -19.95 -11.98 15.17
C ILE A 179 -20.03 -13.11 14.11
N ALA A 180 -19.83 -12.77 12.84
CA ALA A 180 -19.83 -13.77 11.75
C ALA A 180 -18.70 -14.80 11.92
N MET A 181 -17.52 -14.35 12.37
CA MET A 181 -16.37 -15.21 12.67
C MET A 181 -16.66 -16.14 13.85
N ALA A 182 -17.21 -15.63 14.95
CA ALA A 182 -17.57 -16.44 16.12
C ALA A 182 -18.62 -17.52 15.81
N ALA A 183 -19.60 -17.20 14.95
CA ALA A 183 -20.58 -18.18 14.47
C ALA A 183 -19.92 -19.34 13.70
N CYS A 184 -18.84 -19.07 12.95
CA CYS A 184 -18.09 -20.13 12.26
C CYS A 184 -17.37 -21.07 13.23
N PHE A 185 -16.91 -20.57 14.39
CA PHE A 185 -16.24 -21.38 15.40
C PHE A 185 -17.18 -22.35 16.10
N ALA A 186 -18.46 -22.00 16.25
CA ALA A 186 -19.45 -22.90 16.83
C ALA A 186 -19.51 -24.24 16.08
N ALA A 187 -19.44 -24.24 14.75
CA ALA A 187 -19.39 -25.46 13.94
C ALA A 187 -18.11 -26.28 14.21
N VAL A 188 -16.96 -25.62 14.42
CA VAL A 188 -15.70 -26.29 14.77
C VAL A 188 -15.80 -26.92 16.16
N PHE A 189 -16.38 -26.23 17.14
CA PHE A 189 -16.56 -26.75 18.50
C PHE A 189 -17.49 -27.97 18.53
N LEU A 190 -18.56 -27.97 17.73
CA LEU A 190 -19.48 -29.11 17.64
C LEU A 190 -18.81 -30.36 17.05
N LEU A 191 -17.91 -30.18 16.07
CA LEU A 191 -17.16 -31.29 15.48
C LEU A 191 -16.03 -31.76 16.39
N ALA A 192 -15.32 -30.83 17.03
CA ALA A 192 -14.17 -31.12 17.87
C ALA A 192 -14.56 -31.50 19.32
N GLY A 193 -15.75 -31.20 19.82
CA GLY A 193 -16.13 -31.50 21.21
C GLY A 193 -15.28 -30.81 22.29
N THR A 194 -14.47 -29.81 21.93
CA THR A 194 -13.64 -29.01 22.84
C THR A 194 -13.42 -27.61 22.28
N MET A 195 -13.12 -26.63 23.15
CA MET A 195 -12.76 -25.26 22.79
C MET A 195 -11.27 -24.95 23.06
N SER A 196 -10.50 -25.92 23.56
CA SER A 196 -9.04 -25.86 23.68
C SER A 196 -8.38 -25.90 22.31
N THR A 197 -7.36 -25.09 22.05
CA THR A 197 -6.72 -25.03 20.74
C THR A 197 -5.90 -26.28 20.43
N SER A 198 -5.19 -26.84 21.41
CA SER A 198 -4.42 -28.09 21.23
C SER A 198 -5.35 -29.27 20.91
N GLY A 199 -6.43 -29.43 21.67
CA GLY A 199 -7.42 -30.49 21.46
C GLY A 199 -8.16 -30.40 20.12
N ILE A 200 -8.31 -29.20 19.55
CA ILE A 200 -8.85 -29.04 18.18
C ILE A 200 -7.83 -29.56 17.16
N VAL A 201 -6.54 -29.23 17.30
CA VAL A 201 -5.48 -29.68 16.38
C VAL A 201 -5.33 -31.20 16.41
N GLU A 202 -5.35 -31.81 17.58
CA GLU A 202 -5.27 -33.27 17.74
C GLU A 202 -6.41 -34.00 17.02
N ARG A 203 -7.63 -33.46 17.09
CA ARG A 203 -8.79 -34.02 16.39
C ARG A 203 -8.77 -33.83 14.88
N GLN A 204 -7.85 -33.04 14.35
CA GLN A 204 -7.65 -32.88 12.90
C GLN A 204 -6.67 -33.92 12.32
N TRP A 205 -6.23 -34.90 13.11
CA TRP A 205 -5.38 -35.98 12.63
C TRP A 205 -6.13 -36.86 11.61
N GLY A 206 -5.65 -36.88 10.36
CA GLY A 206 -6.23 -37.65 9.25
C GLY A 206 -6.97 -36.77 8.24
N THR A 207 -7.99 -36.03 8.68
CA THR A 207 -8.77 -35.12 7.82
C THR A 207 -8.83 -33.72 8.38
N TRP A 208 -8.48 -32.73 7.56
CA TRP A 208 -8.58 -31.32 7.93
C TRP A 208 -10.03 -30.84 7.98
N ASN A 209 -10.32 -29.99 8.96
CA ASN A 209 -11.65 -29.41 9.14
C ASN A 209 -12.10 -28.58 7.93
N VAL A 210 -11.18 -28.05 7.11
CA VAL A 210 -11.54 -27.31 5.88
C VAL A 210 -12.43 -28.13 4.93
N TRP A 211 -12.21 -29.44 4.83
CA TRP A 211 -12.99 -30.30 3.94
C TRP A 211 -14.36 -30.65 4.51
N LEU A 212 -14.48 -30.69 5.84
CA LEU A 212 -15.72 -31.00 6.54
C LEU A 212 -16.60 -29.76 6.74
N LEU A 213 -15.97 -28.60 6.98
CA LEU A 213 -16.60 -27.34 7.35
C LEU A 213 -16.29 -26.24 6.32
N LEU A 214 -16.40 -26.57 5.03
CA LEU A 214 -16.07 -25.64 3.94
C LEU A 214 -16.84 -24.30 4.03
N PRO A 215 -18.16 -24.26 4.29
CA PRO A 215 -18.88 -22.99 4.46
C PRO A 215 -18.33 -22.15 5.62
N SER A 216 -18.03 -22.78 6.78
CA SER A 216 -17.42 -22.08 7.91
C SER A 216 -16.07 -21.48 7.53
N PHE A 217 -15.24 -22.21 6.78
CA PHE A 217 -13.96 -21.71 6.32
C PHE A 217 -14.12 -20.52 5.36
N LEU A 218 -15.03 -20.58 4.39
CA LEU A 218 -15.25 -19.48 3.44
C LEU A 218 -15.76 -18.22 4.13
N ILE A 219 -16.72 -18.36 5.05
CA ILE A 219 -17.24 -17.23 5.82
C ILE A 219 -16.13 -16.67 6.73
N TYR A 220 -15.38 -17.54 7.41
CA TYR A 220 -14.22 -17.15 8.20
C TYR A 220 -13.17 -16.39 7.38
N ALA A 221 -12.85 -16.86 6.17
CA ALA A 221 -11.89 -16.24 5.27
C ALA A 221 -12.31 -14.83 4.83
N VAL A 222 -13.61 -14.56 4.70
CA VAL A 222 -14.11 -13.20 4.45
C VAL A 222 -14.08 -12.37 5.74
N SER A 223 -14.50 -12.95 6.87
CA SER A 223 -14.58 -12.24 8.15
C SER A 223 -13.22 -11.85 8.72
N MET A 224 -12.18 -12.68 8.55
CA MET A 224 -10.82 -12.36 9.00
C MET A 224 -10.22 -11.14 8.27
N VAL A 225 -10.68 -10.85 7.04
CA VAL A 225 -10.27 -9.63 6.31
C VAL A 225 -11.04 -8.42 6.84
N GLY A 226 -12.31 -8.59 7.21
CA GLY A 226 -13.09 -7.56 7.87
C GLY A 226 -12.53 -7.17 9.24
N GLU A 227 -12.09 -8.16 10.03
CA GLU A 227 -11.49 -8.01 11.36
C GLU A 227 -10.19 -7.19 11.34
N THR A 228 -9.38 -7.37 10.30
CA THR A 228 -8.05 -6.74 10.19
C THR A 228 -8.06 -5.38 9.51
N ASN A 229 -9.24 -4.84 9.16
CA ASN A 229 -9.42 -3.58 8.44
C ASN A 229 -8.56 -3.46 7.16
N ARG A 230 -8.24 -4.57 6.47
CA ARG A 230 -7.33 -4.54 5.32
C ARG A 230 -8.08 -4.49 3.99
N ALA A 231 -7.44 -3.90 2.98
CA ALA A 231 -7.96 -3.81 1.62
C ALA A 231 -8.37 -5.21 1.12
N PRO A 232 -9.60 -5.39 0.61
CA PRO A 232 -10.55 -4.37 0.10
C PRO A 232 -11.47 -3.69 1.14
N PHE A 233 -11.39 -4.06 2.42
CA PHE A 233 -12.29 -3.63 3.50
C PHE A 233 -11.65 -2.59 4.43
N ASP A 234 -10.80 -1.75 3.86
CA ASP A 234 -10.00 -0.75 4.58
C ASP A 234 -10.70 0.62 4.54
N LEU A 235 -11.75 0.73 5.37
CA LEU A 235 -12.59 1.92 5.47
C LEU A 235 -11.89 3.11 6.16
N PRO A 236 -11.00 2.91 7.16
CA PRO A 236 -10.30 4.01 7.81
C PRO A 236 -9.12 4.58 7.01
N GLU A 237 -8.33 3.75 6.31
CA GLU A 237 -7.12 4.18 5.55
C GLU A 237 -7.47 4.67 4.13
N ALA A 238 -8.74 4.65 3.72
CA ALA A 238 -9.15 5.00 2.37
C ALA A 238 -8.86 6.49 2.04
N GLU A 239 -7.87 6.72 1.17
CA GLU A 239 -7.49 8.04 0.63
C GLU A 239 -8.66 8.81 -0.03
N GLY A 240 -9.65 8.09 -0.57
CA GLY A 240 -10.86 8.68 -1.14
C GLY A 240 -11.96 9.01 -0.12
N GLU A 241 -11.76 8.69 1.17
CA GLU A 241 -12.69 9.00 2.25
C GLU A 241 -12.01 9.77 3.39
N LEU A 242 -11.64 9.11 4.50
CA LEU A 242 -11.15 9.74 5.71
C LEU A 242 -9.62 9.75 5.84
N VAL A 243 -8.89 9.36 4.77
CA VAL A 243 -7.44 9.55 4.54
C VAL A 243 -6.51 8.93 5.61
N GLY A 244 -7.03 8.26 6.62
CA GLY A 244 -6.24 7.76 7.77
C GLY A 244 -7.06 7.46 9.02
N GLY A 245 -8.33 7.87 9.08
CA GLY A 245 -9.25 7.46 10.14
C GLY A 245 -8.73 7.80 11.53
N PHE A 246 -8.60 6.80 12.40
CA PHE A 246 -8.12 6.99 13.77
C PHE A 246 -6.59 7.20 13.89
N HIS A 247 -5.83 7.03 12.80
CA HIS A 247 -4.37 7.23 12.78
C HIS A 247 -3.94 8.68 12.56
N THR A 248 -4.84 9.55 12.06
CA THR A 248 -4.50 10.86 11.50
C THR A 248 -3.74 11.77 12.46
N GLU A 249 -4.06 11.72 13.76
CA GLU A 249 -3.43 12.56 14.78
C GLU A 249 -2.19 11.92 15.42
N TYR A 250 -1.85 10.67 15.08
CA TYR A 250 -0.75 9.93 15.69
C TYR A 250 0.55 10.06 14.89
N SER A 251 1.67 10.23 15.60
CA SER A 251 3.01 10.31 15.02
C SER A 251 3.98 9.35 15.71
N SER A 252 5.17 9.20 15.12
CA SER A 252 6.30 8.46 15.71
C SER A 252 5.92 7.04 16.19
N LEU A 253 6.34 6.65 17.39
CA LEU A 253 6.11 5.34 17.98
C LEU A 253 4.63 5.02 18.23
N LYS A 254 3.79 5.99 18.57
CA LYS A 254 2.36 5.72 18.83
C LYS A 254 1.63 5.29 17.55
N PHE A 255 1.95 5.94 16.42
CA PHE A 255 1.49 5.48 15.11
C PHE A 255 2.04 4.09 14.78
N ALA A 256 3.33 3.85 15.01
CA ALA A 256 3.95 2.55 14.75
C ALA A 256 3.32 1.42 15.58
N MET A 257 2.85 1.70 16.81
CA MET A 257 2.17 0.71 17.65
C MET A 257 0.82 0.28 17.07
N PHE A 258 0.02 1.18 16.50
CA PHE A 258 -1.22 0.80 15.83
C PHE A 258 -0.95 -0.06 14.60
N MET A 259 -0.03 0.37 13.73
CA MET A 259 0.34 -0.42 12.56
C MET A 259 0.88 -1.80 12.98
N MET A 260 1.71 -1.84 14.03
CA MET A 260 2.22 -3.10 14.56
C MET A 260 1.10 -3.99 15.11
N ALA A 261 0.13 -3.43 15.82
CA ALA A 261 -1.04 -4.15 16.31
C ALA A 261 -1.87 -4.74 15.16
N GLU A 262 -2.12 -3.98 14.09
CA GLU A 262 -2.86 -4.46 12.91
C GLU A 262 -2.14 -5.62 12.21
N TYR A 263 -0.83 -5.50 11.96
CA TYR A 263 -0.06 -6.58 11.33
C TYR A 263 0.09 -7.81 12.23
N ILE A 264 0.21 -7.63 13.55
CA ILE A 264 0.19 -8.74 14.52
C ILE A 264 -1.18 -9.41 14.49
N ASN A 265 -2.27 -8.64 14.49
CA ASN A 265 -3.62 -9.20 14.40
C ASN A 265 -3.83 -9.97 13.08
N MET A 266 -3.29 -9.47 11.96
CA MET A 266 -3.26 -10.19 10.68
C MET A 266 -2.54 -11.55 10.78
N GLY A 267 -1.44 -11.59 11.52
CA GLY A 267 -0.76 -12.83 11.91
C GLY A 267 -1.62 -13.74 12.79
N THR A 268 -2.29 -13.18 13.79
CA THR A 268 -3.16 -13.90 14.73
C THR A 268 -4.35 -14.55 14.04
N VAL A 269 -5.09 -13.82 13.19
CA VAL A 269 -6.22 -14.41 12.44
C VAL A 269 -5.74 -15.46 11.43
N SER A 270 -4.56 -15.27 10.82
CA SER A 270 -3.95 -16.28 9.93
C SER A 270 -3.53 -17.55 10.68
N ALA A 271 -3.01 -17.39 11.90
CA ALA A 271 -2.66 -18.47 12.82
C ALA A 271 -3.91 -19.22 13.31
N LEU A 272 -4.99 -18.50 13.57
CA LEU A 272 -6.27 -19.08 13.95
C LEU A 272 -6.91 -19.87 12.79
N ALA A 273 -6.87 -19.35 11.56
CA ALA A 273 -7.26 -20.08 10.36
C ALA A 273 -6.52 -21.42 10.24
N THR A 274 -5.20 -21.36 10.45
CA THR A 274 -4.30 -22.51 10.39
C THR A 274 -4.66 -23.56 11.46
N THR A 275 -4.91 -23.08 12.68
CA THR A 275 -5.23 -23.92 13.85
C THR A 275 -6.62 -24.57 13.73
N LEU A 276 -7.64 -23.83 13.33
CA LEU A 276 -9.02 -24.32 13.34
C LEU A 276 -9.42 -25.11 12.09
N PHE A 277 -8.80 -24.83 10.93
CA PHE A 277 -9.21 -25.42 9.65
C PHE A 277 -8.15 -26.29 8.97
N PHE A 278 -6.86 -25.95 9.10
CA PHE A 278 -5.77 -26.56 8.31
C PHE A 278 -4.87 -27.51 9.12
N GLY A 279 -5.34 -28.10 10.21
CA GLY A 279 -4.56 -29.10 10.95
C GLY A 279 -3.45 -28.52 11.82
N GLY A 280 -3.46 -27.21 12.12
CA GLY A 280 -2.43 -26.55 12.93
C GLY A 280 -1.01 -26.82 12.40
N TRP A 281 -0.16 -27.38 13.25
CA TRP A 281 1.23 -27.71 12.95
C TRP A 281 1.42 -28.99 12.13
N HIS A 282 0.37 -29.76 11.83
CA HIS A 282 0.50 -31.03 11.11
C HIS A 282 0.96 -30.81 9.67
N ALA A 283 1.85 -31.66 9.17
CA ALA A 283 2.39 -31.55 7.82
C ALA A 283 1.27 -31.60 6.74
N PRO A 284 1.36 -30.79 5.68
CA PRO A 284 0.46 -30.86 4.55
C PRO A 284 0.63 -32.17 3.77
N PHE A 285 -0.44 -32.66 3.16
CA PHE A 285 -0.36 -33.74 2.18
C PHE A 285 0.42 -33.26 0.94
N PRO A 286 1.39 -34.03 0.39
CA PRO A 286 1.80 -35.41 0.69
C PRO A 286 2.98 -35.56 1.66
N VAL A 287 3.49 -34.47 2.23
CA VAL A 287 4.69 -34.48 3.10
C VAL A 287 4.42 -35.16 4.45
N ASN A 288 3.15 -35.32 4.83
CA ASN A 288 2.73 -36.10 5.99
C ASN A 288 3.05 -37.60 5.89
N LEU A 289 3.42 -38.14 4.71
CA LEU A 289 3.88 -39.52 4.56
C LEU A 289 5.30 -39.75 5.09
N TRP A 290 6.07 -38.69 5.35
CA TRP A 290 7.39 -38.82 5.95
C TRP A 290 7.28 -38.92 7.47
N ASP A 291 7.74 -40.04 8.05
CA ASP A 291 7.64 -40.34 9.49
C ASP A 291 8.23 -39.24 10.40
N GLY A 292 9.22 -38.48 9.91
CA GLY A 292 9.85 -37.39 10.66
C GLY A 292 9.12 -36.04 10.60
N ALA A 293 8.18 -35.86 9.66
CA ALA A 293 7.61 -34.55 9.32
C ALA A 293 6.81 -33.90 10.47
N ASN A 294 6.23 -34.72 11.35
CA ASN A 294 5.44 -34.27 12.50
C ASN A 294 6.20 -34.34 13.83
N SER A 295 7.51 -34.54 13.81
CA SER A 295 8.34 -34.73 15.02
C SER A 295 9.39 -33.62 15.19
N GLY A 296 9.73 -33.32 16.44
CA GLY A 296 10.74 -32.31 16.78
C GLY A 296 10.33 -30.89 16.40
N TRP A 297 11.23 -30.15 15.75
CA TRP A 297 11.04 -28.74 15.39
C TRP A 297 10.45 -28.51 13.99
N TRP A 298 10.31 -29.56 13.17
CA TRP A 298 9.69 -29.46 11.83
C TRP A 298 8.25 -28.92 11.82
N PRO A 299 7.38 -29.26 12.78
CA PRO A 299 6.01 -28.75 12.83
C PRO A 299 5.90 -27.23 12.93
N LEU A 300 6.89 -26.58 13.56
CA LEU A 300 6.96 -25.11 13.60
C LEU A 300 7.12 -24.51 12.20
N LEU A 301 7.86 -25.17 11.31
CA LEU A 301 8.04 -24.74 9.93
C LEU A 301 6.74 -24.88 9.14
N TRP A 302 5.99 -25.98 9.32
CA TRP A 302 4.69 -26.17 8.66
C TRP A 302 3.67 -25.15 9.12
N PHE A 303 3.59 -24.91 10.43
CA PHE A 303 2.73 -23.88 11.00
C PHE A 303 3.07 -22.50 10.42
N THR A 304 4.36 -22.13 10.45
CA THR A 304 4.84 -20.85 9.93
C THR A 304 4.53 -20.71 8.43
N LEU A 305 4.76 -21.75 7.63
CA LEU A 305 4.47 -21.73 6.18
C LEU A 305 2.98 -21.51 5.89
N LYS A 306 2.09 -22.16 6.64
CA LYS A 306 0.63 -21.98 6.50
C LYS A 306 0.20 -20.57 6.88
N VAL A 307 0.71 -20.04 7.99
CA VAL A 307 0.47 -18.64 8.39
C VAL A 307 0.92 -17.68 7.28
N TRP A 308 2.13 -17.85 6.74
CA TRP A 308 2.63 -17.03 5.63
C TRP A 308 1.84 -17.20 4.34
N THR A 309 1.21 -18.35 4.12
CA THR A 309 0.30 -18.56 2.97
C THR A 309 -0.95 -17.69 3.12
N PHE A 310 -1.54 -17.60 4.31
CA PHE A 310 -2.66 -16.69 4.57
C PHE A 310 -2.24 -15.21 4.51
N LEU A 311 -1.06 -14.86 5.02
CA LEU A 311 -0.49 -13.51 4.84
C LEU A 311 -0.29 -13.17 3.35
N PHE A 312 0.13 -14.13 2.53
CA PHE A 312 0.21 -13.95 1.08
C PHE A 312 -1.18 -13.73 0.47
N VAL A 313 -2.22 -14.44 0.93
CA VAL A 313 -3.60 -14.22 0.50
C VAL A 313 -4.06 -12.79 0.82
N PHE A 314 -3.76 -12.24 2.00
CA PHE A 314 -4.04 -10.84 2.33
C PHE A 314 -3.40 -9.87 1.34
N ILE A 315 -2.12 -10.07 1.02
CA ILE A 315 -1.39 -9.24 0.05
C ILE A 315 -2.02 -9.38 -1.35
N TRP A 316 -2.43 -10.58 -1.73
CA TRP A 316 -3.05 -10.86 -3.02
C TRP A 316 -4.43 -10.24 -3.16
N LEU A 317 -5.24 -10.26 -2.10
CA LEU A 317 -6.52 -9.56 -2.04
C LEU A 317 -6.32 -8.05 -2.25
N ARG A 318 -5.35 -7.44 -1.56
CA ARG A 318 -5.01 -6.02 -1.70
C ARG A 318 -4.60 -5.65 -3.13
N GLY A 319 -3.82 -6.51 -3.80
CA GLY A 319 -3.35 -6.26 -5.16
C GLY A 319 -4.39 -6.48 -6.26
N THR A 320 -5.53 -7.12 -5.93
CA THR A 320 -6.50 -7.59 -6.92
C THR A 320 -7.86 -6.92 -6.80
N LEU A 321 -8.37 -6.75 -5.58
CA LEU A 321 -9.75 -6.33 -5.36
C LEU A 321 -9.87 -4.80 -5.19
N PRO A 322 -10.91 -4.18 -5.78
CA PRO A 322 -11.24 -2.79 -5.49
C PRO A 322 -11.77 -2.64 -4.06
N ARG A 323 -11.68 -1.43 -3.51
CA ARG A 323 -12.27 -1.11 -2.20
C ARG A 323 -13.80 -1.17 -2.26
N LEU A 324 -14.42 -1.66 -1.19
CA LEU A 324 -15.88 -1.71 -1.06
C LEU A 324 -16.40 -0.60 -0.16
N ARG A 325 -17.55 -0.03 -0.52
CA ARG A 325 -18.22 1.01 0.28
C ARG A 325 -18.76 0.40 1.58
N TYR A 326 -18.73 1.19 2.66
CA TYR A 326 -19.24 0.79 3.99
C TYR A 326 -20.62 0.15 3.95
N ASP A 327 -21.60 0.75 3.26
CA ASP A 327 -22.96 0.21 3.20
C ASP A 327 -23.02 -1.17 2.53
N GLN A 328 -22.26 -1.38 1.46
CA GLN A 328 -22.22 -2.66 0.74
C GLN A 328 -21.57 -3.73 1.60
N PHE A 329 -20.51 -3.36 2.31
CA PHE A 329 -19.80 -4.25 3.21
C PHE A 329 -20.67 -4.67 4.40
N MET A 330 -21.31 -3.73 5.10
CA MET A 330 -22.23 -4.04 6.21
C MET A 330 -23.40 -4.92 5.77
N ASN A 331 -23.94 -4.69 4.56
CA ASN A 331 -24.97 -5.55 3.98
C ASN A 331 -24.47 -6.99 3.73
N LEU A 332 -23.21 -7.16 3.29
CA LEU A 332 -22.61 -8.49 3.09
C LEU A 332 -22.55 -9.27 4.41
N GLY A 333 -22.03 -8.65 5.48
CA GLY A 333 -21.98 -9.28 6.80
C GLY A 333 -23.36 -9.67 7.33
N TRP A 334 -24.26 -8.69 7.44
CA TRP A 334 -25.55 -8.86 8.13
C TRP A 334 -26.60 -9.62 7.32
N LYS A 335 -26.65 -9.46 5.99
CA LYS A 335 -27.69 -10.11 5.16
C LYS A 335 -27.27 -11.44 4.56
N LEU A 336 -25.96 -11.71 4.46
CA LEU A 336 -25.46 -12.94 3.83
C LEU A 336 -24.65 -13.80 4.80
N LEU A 337 -23.53 -13.29 5.34
CA LEU A 337 -22.58 -14.12 6.09
C LEU A 337 -23.16 -14.65 7.41
N ILE A 338 -23.75 -13.79 8.23
CA ILE A 338 -24.32 -14.19 9.52
C ILE A 338 -25.46 -15.21 9.35
N PRO A 339 -26.49 -14.96 8.51
CA PRO A 339 -27.57 -15.95 8.34
C PRO A 339 -27.10 -17.29 7.78
N VAL A 340 -26.16 -17.29 6.82
CA VAL A 340 -25.62 -18.53 6.24
C VAL A 340 -24.79 -19.29 7.27
N SER A 341 -23.99 -18.61 8.10
CA SER A 341 -23.23 -19.25 9.18
C SER A 341 -24.13 -19.91 10.21
N LEU A 342 -25.21 -19.25 10.62
CA LEU A 342 -26.18 -19.81 11.58
C LEU A 342 -26.90 -21.03 11.00
N LEU A 343 -27.35 -20.96 9.74
CA LEU A 343 -27.92 -22.11 9.04
C LEU A 343 -26.93 -23.28 9.00
N TRP A 344 -25.66 -23.00 8.72
CA TRP A 344 -24.63 -24.02 8.66
C TRP A 344 -24.37 -24.68 10.02
N VAL A 345 -24.30 -23.90 11.10
CA VAL A 345 -24.18 -24.43 12.48
C VAL A 345 -25.34 -25.36 12.81
N MET A 346 -26.58 -24.99 12.44
CA MET A 346 -27.75 -25.84 12.65
C MET A 346 -27.66 -27.18 11.90
N ILE A 347 -27.15 -27.16 10.66
CA ILE A 347 -26.93 -28.38 9.87
C ILE A 347 -25.86 -29.26 10.52
N VAL A 348 -24.73 -28.67 10.94
CA VAL A 348 -23.65 -29.40 11.61
C VAL A 348 -24.14 -30.03 12.91
N ALA A 349 -24.88 -29.29 13.73
CA ALA A 349 -25.49 -29.80 14.96
C ALA A 349 -26.44 -30.96 14.69
N THR A 350 -27.32 -30.84 13.69
CA THR A 350 -28.28 -31.89 13.32
C THR A 350 -27.56 -33.16 12.87
N LEU A 351 -26.55 -33.03 12.00
CA LEU A 351 -25.77 -34.18 11.52
C LEU A 351 -24.96 -34.85 12.64
N LYS A 352 -24.52 -34.07 13.64
CA LYS A 352 -23.84 -34.62 14.82
C LYS A 352 -24.79 -35.47 15.67
N VAL A 353 -26.00 -34.99 15.92
CA VAL A 353 -27.02 -35.76 16.67
C VAL A 353 -27.39 -37.06 15.95
N ILE A 354 -27.61 -37.02 14.63
CA ILE A 354 -27.92 -38.21 13.83
C ILE A 354 -26.79 -39.25 13.88
N GLN A 355 -25.53 -38.80 13.97
CA GLN A 355 -24.39 -39.69 14.15
C GLN A 355 -24.38 -40.34 15.52
N ASP A 356 -24.71 -39.58 16.57
CA ASP A 356 -24.76 -40.09 17.94
C ASP A 356 -25.89 -41.14 18.08
N GLU A 357 -26.92 -41.09 17.24
CA GLU A 357 -27.96 -42.11 17.10
C GLU A 357 -27.52 -43.36 16.28
N GLY A 358 -26.28 -43.40 15.80
CA GLY A 358 -25.66 -44.58 15.17
C GLY A 358 -25.67 -44.61 13.64
N HIS A 359 -26.15 -43.56 12.97
CA HIS A 359 -26.10 -43.45 11.51
C HIS A 359 -24.78 -42.80 11.05
N ASN A 360 -23.92 -43.54 10.35
CA ASN A 360 -22.64 -43.02 9.82
C ASN A 360 -22.83 -42.18 8.53
N VAL A 361 -23.68 -41.15 8.59
CA VAL A 361 -23.96 -40.22 7.47
C VAL A 361 -23.30 -38.86 7.65
N GLN A 362 -22.63 -38.62 8.79
CA GLN A 362 -22.09 -37.30 9.16
C GLN A 362 -21.09 -36.77 8.12
N THR A 363 -20.04 -37.55 7.79
CA THR A 363 -18.98 -37.10 6.89
C THR A 363 -19.51 -36.82 5.49
N ALA A 364 -20.32 -37.72 4.93
CA ALA A 364 -20.92 -37.54 3.61
C ALA A 364 -21.94 -36.38 3.59
N GLY A 365 -22.74 -36.24 4.65
CA GLY A 365 -23.69 -35.14 4.82
C GLY A 365 -23.01 -33.78 4.93
N LEU A 366 -21.93 -33.67 5.70
CA LEU A 366 -21.15 -32.44 5.85
C LEU A 366 -20.49 -32.03 4.54
N ILE A 367 -19.88 -32.95 3.81
CA ILE A 367 -19.25 -32.64 2.52
C ILE A 367 -20.30 -32.21 1.50
N THR A 368 -21.41 -32.95 1.37
CA THR A 368 -22.45 -32.64 0.38
C THR A 368 -23.17 -31.33 0.67
N ALA A 369 -23.66 -31.14 1.90
CA ALA A 369 -24.30 -29.89 2.32
C ALA A 369 -23.31 -28.72 2.25
N GLY A 370 -22.05 -28.96 2.63
CA GLY A 370 -20.98 -27.97 2.60
C GLY A 370 -20.69 -27.48 1.19
N VAL A 371 -20.60 -28.38 0.21
CA VAL A 371 -20.40 -28.03 -1.20
C VAL A 371 -21.61 -27.27 -1.75
N ILE A 372 -22.84 -27.71 -1.47
CA ILE A 372 -24.07 -27.04 -1.94
C ILE A 372 -24.14 -25.60 -1.42
N ILE A 373 -23.92 -25.40 -0.12
CA ILE A 373 -23.97 -24.08 0.50
C ILE A 373 -22.83 -23.20 0.00
N SER A 374 -21.62 -23.75 -0.18
CA SER A 374 -20.47 -23.01 -0.69
C SER A 374 -20.70 -22.55 -2.14
N ILE A 375 -21.27 -23.41 -3.00
CA ILE A 375 -21.64 -23.05 -4.38
C ILE A 375 -22.74 -21.99 -4.38
N GLY A 376 -23.76 -22.13 -3.52
CA GLY A 376 -24.82 -21.15 -3.36
C GLY A 376 -24.28 -19.78 -2.93
N LEU A 377 -23.39 -19.76 -1.95
CA LEU A 377 -22.71 -18.55 -1.48
C LEU A 377 -21.90 -17.89 -2.60
N LEU A 378 -21.07 -18.67 -3.31
CA LEU A 378 -20.26 -18.17 -4.41
C LEU A 378 -21.13 -17.61 -5.55
N ALA A 379 -22.23 -18.29 -5.90
CA ALA A 379 -23.16 -17.83 -6.93
C ALA A 379 -23.84 -16.50 -6.56
N VAL A 380 -24.23 -16.33 -5.29
CA VAL A 380 -24.78 -15.06 -4.79
C VAL A 380 -23.73 -13.94 -4.89
N MET A 381 -22.48 -14.20 -4.49
CA MET A 381 -21.40 -13.22 -4.57
C MET A 381 -21.09 -12.81 -6.02
N LEU A 382 -20.99 -13.77 -6.94
CA LEU A 382 -20.77 -13.49 -8.38
C LEU A 382 -21.94 -12.71 -9.00
N ARG A 383 -23.19 -13.06 -8.65
CA ARG A 383 -24.38 -12.33 -9.13
C ARG A 383 -24.45 -10.89 -8.61
N ALA A 384 -23.97 -10.64 -7.39
CA ALA A 384 -23.90 -9.30 -6.83
C ALA A 384 -22.92 -8.41 -7.61
N GLY A 385 -21.78 -8.96 -8.05
CA GLY A 385 -20.79 -8.24 -8.87
C GLY A 385 -21.34 -7.76 -10.22
N HIS A 386 -22.23 -8.54 -10.86
CA HIS A 386 -22.81 -8.19 -12.16
C HIS A 386 -23.92 -7.12 -12.11
N ARG A 387 -24.50 -6.82 -10.94
CA ARG A 387 -25.57 -5.79 -10.84
C ARG A 387 -25.06 -4.36 -11.04
N GLY A 388 -23.74 -4.16 -11.18
CA GLY A 388 -23.11 -2.88 -11.52
C GLY A 388 -23.23 -2.47 -13.00
N ASP A 389 -23.63 -3.38 -13.90
CA ASP A 389 -23.73 -3.11 -15.34
C ASP A 389 -25.03 -2.43 -15.78
N ASN A 390 -25.83 -1.89 -14.85
CA ASN A 390 -26.90 -1.00 -15.27
C ASN A 390 -26.22 0.27 -15.81
N PRO A 391 -26.41 0.62 -17.09
CA PRO A 391 -25.91 1.88 -17.61
C PRO A 391 -26.39 2.99 -16.69
N PRO A 392 -25.57 4.02 -16.41
CA PRO A 392 -26.10 5.21 -15.76
C PRO A 392 -27.36 5.62 -16.52
N LEU A 393 -28.45 5.88 -15.78
CA LEU A 393 -29.64 6.47 -16.36
C LEU A 393 -29.17 7.63 -17.24
N PRO A 394 -29.64 7.73 -18.50
CA PRO A 394 -29.20 8.80 -19.39
C PRO A 394 -29.33 10.11 -18.63
N GLU A 395 -28.20 10.79 -18.44
CA GLU A 395 -28.15 12.10 -17.80
C GLU A 395 -29.19 12.95 -18.52
N THR A 396 -30.30 13.23 -17.86
CA THR A 396 -31.30 14.14 -18.38
C THR A 396 -30.67 15.52 -18.42
N ALA A 397 -30.07 15.88 -19.54
CA ALA A 397 -29.88 17.21 -20.14
C ALA A 397 -29.83 18.46 -19.22
N GLN A 398 -29.39 18.35 -17.98
CA GLN A 398 -29.41 19.42 -16.97
C GLN A 398 -28.03 19.76 -16.41
N SER A 399 -26.95 19.09 -16.86
CA SER A 399 -25.58 19.45 -16.49
C SER A 399 -24.98 20.60 -17.32
N GLN A 400 -25.75 21.23 -18.23
CA GLN A 400 -25.28 22.35 -19.05
C GLN A 400 -25.25 23.72 -18.34
N GLN A 401 -25.51 23.81 -17.04
CA GLN A 401 -25.78 25.12 -16.43
C GLN A 401 -24.54 25.91 -15.97
N PHE A 402 -23.31 25.42 -16.16
CA PHE A 402 -22.10 26.09 -15.61
C PHE A 402 -20.92 26.31 -16.55
N SER A 403 -21.03 26.14 -17.87
CA SER A 403 -19.93 26.48 -18.78
C SER A 403 -20.40 27.09 -20.10
N ASP A 404 -20.33 28.41 -20.19
CA ASP A 404 -20.55 29.23 -21.40
C ASP A 404 -19.37 29.15 -22.41
N PHE A 405 -18.49 28.15 -22.27
CA PHE A 405 -17.41 27.90 -23.22
C PHE A 405 -17.88 26.87 -24.26
N PRO A 406 -17.69 27.12 -25.57
CA PRO A 406 -18.01 26.15 -26.60
C PRO A 406 -17.06 24.96 -26.50
N VAL A 407 -17.50 23.89 -25.84
CA VAL A 407 -16.76 22.62 -25.79
C VAL A 407 -16.98 21.92 -27.14
N PRO A 408 -15.92 21.43 -27.81
CA PRO A 408 -16.07 20.64 -29.02
C PRO A 408 -17.03 19.46 -28.77
N PRO A 409 -17.96 19.15 -29.69
CA PRO A 409 -18.84 18.00 -29.52
C PRO A 409 -17.98 16.75 -29.37
N MET A 410 -18.24 15.97 -28.32
CA MET A 410 -17.60 14.67 -28.17
C MET A 410 -17.91 13.82 -29.40
N PRO A 411 -16.95 13.06 -29.95
CA PRO A 411 -17.22 12.14 -31.04
C PRO A 411 -18.33 11.16 -30.64
N GLU A 412 -19.37 11.04 -31.48
CA GLU A 412 -20.59 10.24 -31.23
C GLU A 412 -20.34 8.73 -31.10
N THR A 413 -19.11 8.27 -31.35
CA THR A 413 -18.75 6.88 -31.17
C THR A 413 -18.66 6.57 -29.68
N ALA A 414 -19.79 6.13 -29.13
CA ALA A 414 -19.77 5.37 -27.89
C ALA A 414 -18.69 4.30 -27.99
N PRO A 415 -17.80 4.15 -26.98
CA PRO A 415 -16.81 3.09 -27.00
C PRO A 415 -17.54 1.76 -27.24
N PRO A 416 -16.97 0.85 -28.05
CA PRO A 416 -17.60 -0.43 -28.32
C PRO A 416 -17.97 -1.08 -26.99
N ALA A 417 -19.23 -1.51 -26.87
CA ALA A 417 -19.69 -2.24 -25.69
C ALA A 417 -18.68 -3.34 -25.42
N GLY A 418 -18.03 -3.26 -24.25
CA GLY A 418 -17.03 -4.25 -23.85
C GLY A 418 -17.62 -5.66 -23.93
N PRO A 419 -16.77 -6.70 -24.08
CA PRO A 419 -17.25 -8.08 -24.07
C PRO A 419 -18.16 -8.29 -22.85
N LYS A 420 -19.34 -8.90 -23.08
CA LYS A 420 -20.31 -9.17 -22.01
C LYS A 420 -19.61 -9.93 -20.90
N ALA A 421 -19.70 -9.39 -19.69
CA ALA A 421 -18.95 -9.89 -18.58
C ALA A 421 -19.22 -11.38 -18.33
N GLY A 422 -18.22 -12.24 -18.53
CA GLY A 422 -18.35 -13.68 -18.25
C GLY A 422 -18.57 -13.93 -16.75
N LEU A 423 -19.25 -15.03 -16.39
CA LEU A 423 -19.54 -15.42 -14.99
C LEU A 423 -18.28 -15.49 -14.09
N LEU A 424 -17.10 -15.66 -14.68
CA LEU A 424 -15.82 -15.78 -14.00
C LEU A 424 -14.97 -14.50 -14.03
N GLU A 425 -15.46 -13.40 -14.59
CA GLU A 425 -14.68 -12.14 -14.67
C GLU A 425 -14.25 -11.55 -13.32
N PRO A 426 -15.06 -11.60 -12.24
CA PRO A 426 -14.60 -11.19 -10.92
C PRO A 426 -13.41 -12.02 -10.41
N ILE A 427 -13.27 -13.26 -10.90
CA ILE A 427 -12.16 -14.17 -10.57
C ILE A 427 -10.99 -14.00 -11.55
N ALA A 428 -11.25 -13.52 -12.77
CA ALA A 428 -10.21 -13.28 -13.78
C ALA A 428 -9.16 -12.28 -13.30
N GLY A 429 -9.54 -11.28 -12.49
CA GLY A 429 -8.60 -10.36 -11.85
C GLY A 429 -7.53 -11.09 -11.02
N PHE A 430 -7.91 -12.08 -10.22
CA PHE A 430 -6.97 -12.88 -9.42
C PHE A 430 -5.98 -13.65 -10.29
N TRP A 431 -6.47 -14.23 -11.39
CA TRP A 431 -5.61 -14.93 -12.34
C TRP A 431 -4.63 -13.98 -13.02
N VAL A 432 -5.09 -12.80 -13.46
CA VAL A 432 -4.24 -11.80 -14.10
C VAL A 432 -3.14 -11.34 -13.14
N THR A 433 -3.47 -10.97 -11.90
CA THR A 433 -2.47 -10.50 -10.91
C THR A 433 -1.48 -11.59 -10.51
N PHE A 434 -1.92 -12.85 -10.43
CA PHE A 434 -1.04 -13.97 -10.18
C PHE A 434 -0.05 -14.20 -11.33
N VAL A 435 -0.53 -14.20 -12.58
CA VAL A 435 0.33 -14.41 -13.75
C VAL A 435 1.29 -13.24 -13.97
N THR A 436 0.87 -12.00 -13.74
CA THR A 436 1.74 -10.82 -13.91
C THR A 436 2.92 -10.82 -12.94
N MET A 437 2.77 -11.40 -11.74
CA MET A 437 3.85 -11.52 -10.75
C MET A 437 5.12 -12.18 -11.31
N PHE A 438 4.96 -13.15 -12.23
CA PHE A 438 6.05 -13.90 -12.84
C PHE A 438 6.51 -13.34 -14.19
N LYS A 439 5.82 -12.33 -14.73
CA LYS A 439 6.23 -11.68 -15.98
C LYS A 439 7.46 -10.80 -15.79
N LYS A 440 8.16 -10.54 -16.89
CA LYS A 440 9.26 -9.57 -16.92
C LYS A 440 8.67 -8.18 -16.64
N LYS A 441 9.24 -7.50 -15.65
CA LYS A 441 8.76 -6.19 -15.20
C LYS A 441 8.96 -5.17 -16.31
N ASN A 442 7.96 -4.32 -16.55
CA ASN A 442 8.00 -3.30 -17.59
C ASN A 442 8.56 -1.96 -17.05
N THR A 443 9.16 -1.99 -15.86
CA THR A 443 9.52 -0.78 -15.09
C THR A 443 10.63 -0.01 -15.76
N GLU A 444 10.44 1.30 -15.81
CA GLU A 444 11.47 2.28 -16.13
C GLU A 444 12.54 2.26 -15.03
N PHE A 445 13.82 2.23 -15.41
CA PHE A 445 14.95 2.22 -14.47
C PHE A 445 15.21 3.62 -13.87
N TYR A 446 14.17 4.31 -13.41
CA TYR A 446 14.31 5.58 -12.69
C TYR A 446 14.78 5.30 -11.25
N PRO A 447 15.79 6.01 -10.72
CA PRO A 447 16.43 7.23 -11.22
C PRO A 447 17.69 7.05 -12.09
N GLU A 448 18.20 5.83 -12.30
CA GLU A 448 19.45 5.61 -13.08
C GLU A 448 19.34 5.94 -14.56
N GLN A 449 18.18 5.67 -15.16
CA GLN A 449 17.86 5.97 -16.55
C GLN A 449 16.72 6.98 -16.57
N LYS A 450 17.07 8.24 -16.86
CA LYS A 450 16.09 9.29 -17.06
C LYS A 450 15.39 9.06 -18.40
N VAL A 451 14.07 9.09 -18.40
CA VAL A 451 13.28 8.98 -19.63
C VAL A 451 13.20 10.38 -20.25
N PRO A 452 13.49 10.54 -21.54
CA PRO A 452 13.28 11.83 -22.20
C PRO A 452 11.78 12.18 -22.11
N THR A 453 11.48 13.29 -21.46
CA THR A 453 10.09 13.77 -21.36
C THR A 453 9.60 14.25 -22.73
N ALA A 454 8.29 14.22 -22.95
CA ALA A 454 7.71 14.71 -24.21
C ALA A 454 8.07 16.20 -24.43
N PRO A 455 8.25 16.68 -25.67
CA PRO A 455 8.62 18.08 -25.94
C PRO A 455 7.66 19.14 -25.37
N ARG A 456 6.41 18.75 -25.04
CA ARG A 456 5.39 19.61 -24.44
C ARG A 456 5.38 19.57 -22.90
N TYR A 457 6.28 18.82 -22.28
CA TYR A 457 6.34 18.69 -20.83
C TYR A 457 6.77 20.02 -20.20
N HIS A 458 6.06 20.41 -19.15
CA HIS A 458 6.33 21.61 -18.38
C HIS A 458 7.21 21.26 -17.18
N GLY A 459 8.53 21.36 -17.36
CA GLY A 459 9.51 21.13 -16.29
C GLY A 459 10.03 22.43 -15.67
N ARG A 460 11.29 22.41 -15.24
CA ARG A 460 11.99 23.55 -14.65
C ARG A 460 11.97 24.77 -15.57
N HIS A 461 11.68 25.93 -15.03
CA HIS A 461 11.77 27.20 -15.73
C HIS A 461 13.23 27.60 -15.97
N GLN A 462 13.50 28.17 -17.14
CA GLN A 462 14.79 28.71 -17.52
C GLN A 462 14.61 30.10 -18.14
N LEU A 463 15.42 31.05 -17.68
CA LEU A 463 15.58 32.38 -18.26
C LEU A 463 16.67 32.34 -19.33
N ASN A 464 16.29 32.59 -20.57
CA ASN A 464 17.16 32.49 -21.73
C ASN A 464 18.00 33.75 -21.95
N ARG A 465 19.14 33.55 -22.60
CA ARG A 465 20.07 34.59 -23.05
C ARG A 465 19.98 34.79 -24.56
N HIS A 466 20.40 35.96 -25.02
CA HIS A 466 20.70 36.24 -26.42
C HIS A 466 22.04 35.61 -26.84
N PRO A 467 22.31 35.47 -28.15
CA PRO A 467 23.55 34.84 -28.65
C PRO A 467 24.85 35.51 -28.19
N ASP A 468 24.81 36.79 -27.85
CA ASP A 468 25.94 37.56 -27.32
C ASP A 468 26.15 37.39 -25.81
N GLY A 469 25.16 36.83 -25.09
CA GLY A 469 25.22 36.55 -23.65
C GLY A 469 24.31 37.44 -22.78
N LEU A 470 23.77 38.53 -23.34
CA LEU A 470 22.79 39.40 -22.65
C LEU A 470 21.52 38.64 -22.31
N GLU A 471 20.88 39.01 -21.21
CA GLU A 471 19.64 38.40 -20.74
C GLU A 471 18.44 38.85 -21.58
N LYS A 472 17.53 37.93 -21.92
CA LYS A 472 16.27 38.28 -22.61
C LYS A 472 15.24 38.93 -21.68
N CYS A 473 15.40 38.77 -20.37
CA CYS A 473 14.44 39.27 -19.39
C CYS A 473 14.59 40.78 -19.20
N ILE A 474 13.52 41.51 -19.51
CA ILE A 474 13.48 42.98 -19.37
C ILE A 474 12.87 43.47 -18.05
N GLY A 475 12.53 42.57 -17.12
CA GLY A 475 11.96 42.95 -15.81
C GLY A 475 10.58 43.62 -15.88
N CYS A 476 9.74 43.29 -16.87
CA CYS A 476 8.40 43.90 -17.05
C CYS A 476 7.28 43.35 -16.14
N GLU A 477 7.59 42.38 -15.27
CA GLU A 477 6.68 41.79 -14.27
C GLU A 477 5.41 41.07 -14.80
N LEU A 478 5.15 41.06 -16.11
CA LEU A 478 3.96 40.40 -16.69
C LEU A 478 3.84 38.90 -16.35
N CYS A 479 4.97 38.19 -16.26
CA CYS A 479 4.99 36.79 -15.87
C CYS A 479 4.59 36.54 -14.40
N ALA A 480 4.86 37.49 -13.50
CA ALA A 480 4.40 37.43 -12.12
C ALA A 480 2.88 37.66 -12.05
N TRP A 481 2.38 38.67 -12.76
CA TRP A 481 0.94 38.95 -12.87
C TRP A 481 0.14 37.80 -13.49
N ALA A 482 0.70 37.10 -14.48
CA ALA A 482 0.05 35.96 -15.11
C ALA A 482 0.07 34.67 -14.25
N CYS A 483 0.81 34.64 -13.14
CA CYS A 483 0.96 33.44 -12.32
C CYS A 483 -0.26 33.23 -11.41
N PRO A 484 -1.10 32.21 -11.64
CA PRO A 484 -2.30 31.99 -10.81
C PRO A 484 -1.97 31.53 -9.39
N ALA A 485 -0.77 30.98 -9.18
CA ALA A 485 -0.31 30.47 -7.90
C ALA A 485 0.53 31.49 -7.09
N ASP A 486 0.72 32.71 -7.61
CA ASP A 486 1.57 33.74 -7.01
C ASP A 486 2.95 33.17 -6.59
N ALA A 487 3.58 32.49 -7.54
CA ALA A 487 4.83 31.76 -7.35
C ALA A 487 6.05 32.52 -7.89
N ILE A 488 5.85 33.60 -8.65
CA ILE A 488 6.93 34.35 -9.31
C ILE A 488 7.01 35.74 -8.71
N TYR A 489 8.21 36.15 -8.30
CA TYR A 489 8.51 37.51 -7.85
C TYR A 489 9.56 38.11 -8.80
N VAL A 490 9.27 39.32 -9.30
CA VAL A 490 10.16 40.02 -10.25
C VAL A 490 10.29 41.47 -9.81
N GLU A 491 11.51 41.98 -9.83
CA GLU A 491 11.82 43.40 -9.66
C GLU A 491 12.67 43.83 -10.87
N GLY A 492 12.25 44.89 -11.56
CA GLY A 492 12.97 45.44 -12.71
C GLY A 492 13.84 46.63 -12.34
N ALA A 493 15.09 46.68 -12.80
CA ALA A 493 16.00 47.82 -12.68
C ALA A 493 16.43 48.36 -14.05
N ASP A 494 16.96 49.58 -14.07
CA ASP A 494 17.37 50.25 -15.31
C ASP A 494 18.83 49.88 -15.66
N ASN A 495 19.12 49.66 -16.95
CA ASN A 495 20.47 49.46 -17.45
C ASN A 495 21.20 50.81 -17.52
N THR A 496 22.49 50.82 -17.20
CA THR A 496 23.39 51.97 -17.46
C THR A 496 24.34 51.66 -18.62
N GLU A 497 25.09 52.66 -19.10
CA GLU A 497 26.09 52.45 -20.16
C GLU A 497 27.22 51.53 -19.69
N GLU A 498 27.55 51.54 -18.39
CA GLU A 498 28.59 50.71 -17.78
C GLU A 498 28.07 49.36 -17.26
N GLN A 499 26.79 49.24 -16.91
CA GLN A 499 26.18 48.03 -16.34
C GLN A 499 24.92 47.62 -17.11
N ARG A 500 25.13 46.99 -18.27
CA ARG A 500 24.07 46.51 -19.15
C ARG A 500 23.93 44.99 -19.08
N TYR A 501 22.77 44.52 -18.60
CA TYR A 501 22.44 43.10 -18.44
C TYR A 501 21.47 42.57 -19.50
N SER A 502 20.64 43.45 -20.07
CA SER A 502 19.72 43.16 -21.17
C SER A 502 19.90 44.19 -22.30
N PRO A 503 19.42 43.91 -23.53
CA PRO A 503 19.53 44.87 -24.64
C PRO A 503 18.70 46.15 -24.43
N GLY A 504 17.61 46.05 -23.67
CA GLY A 504 16.66 47.15 -23.48
C GLY A 504 17.09 48.21 -22.45
N GLU A 505 16.18 49.14 -22.16
CA GLU A 505 16.35 50.12 -21.07
C GLU A 505 16.34 49.47 -19.68
N ARG A 506 15.65 48.33 -19.52
CA ARG A 506 15.44 47.66 -18.23
C ARG A 506 15.81 46.18 -18.25
N TYR A 507 16.18 45.65 -17.10
CA TYR A 507 16.45 44.23 -16.86
C TYR A 507 15.79 43.77 -15.56
N GLY A 508 15.58 42.46 -15.39
CA GLY A 508 15.10 41.93 -14.10
C GLY A 508 16.25 41.88 -13.10
N SER A 509 16.31 42.79 -12.13
CA SER A 509 17.34 42.76 -11.06
C SER A 509 17.12 41.57 -10.14
N VAL A 510 15.88 41.35 -9.72
CA VAL A 510 15.46 40.20 -8.92
C VAL A 510 14.48 39.39 -9.75
N TYR A 511 14.72 38.08 -9.81
CA TYR A 511 13.78 37.14 -10.41
C TYR A 511 13.78 35.87 -9.57
N GLN A 512 12.65 35.55 -8.96
CA GLN A 512 12.50 34.39 -8.09
C GLN A 512 11.28 33.56 -8.50
N ILE A 513 11.43 32.24 -8.48
CA ILE A 513 10.32 31.29 -8.63
C ILE A 513 10.29 30.37 -7.43
N ASN A 514 9.17 30.36 -6.73
CA ASN A 514 8.90 29.46 -5.62
C ASN A 514 8.28 28.15 -6.12
N TYR A 515 9.10 27.10 -6.23
CA TYR A 515 8.66 25.79 -6.71
C TYR A 515 7.74 25.04 -5.74
N LEU A 516 7.62 25.48 -4.48
CA LEU A 516 6.63 24.93 -3.54
C LEU A 516 5.20 25.36 -3.88
N ARG A 517 5.05 26.48 -4.59
CA ARG A 517 3.75 27.03 -5.01
C ARG A 517 3.46 26.75 -6.49
N CYS A 518 4.51 26.65 -7.31
CA CYS A 518 4.35 26.51 -8.75
C CYS A 518 3.56 25.25 -9.13
N ILE A 519 2.54 25.40 -9.98
CA ILE A 519 1.71 24.29 -10.47
C ILE A 519 2.06 23.84 -11.89
N GLY A 520 3.12 24.38 -12.51
CA GLY A 520 3.58 23.95 -13.84
C GLY A 520 2.60 24.24 -15.00
N CYS A 521 1.73 25.25 -14.88
CA CYS A 521 0.69 25.52 -15.89
C CYS A 521 1.19 26.13 -17.21
N GLY A 522 2.33 26.84 -17.21
CA GLY A 522 2.93 27.45 -18.41
C GLY A 522 2.42 28.85 -18.80
N LEU A 523 1.43 29.41 -18.09
CA LEU A 523 0.84 30.72 -18.40
C LEU A 523 1.86 31.88 -18.37
N CYS A 524 2.87 31.78 -17.50
CA CYS A 524 3.95 32.78 -17.39
C CYS A 524 4.82 32.87 -18.66
N ILE A 525 4.92 31.79 -19.45
CA ILE A 525 5.66 31.76 -20.71
C ILE A 525 4.86 32.43 -21.81
N GLU A 526 3.55 32.13 -21.88
CA GLU A 526 2.64 32.75 -22.86
C GLU A 526 2.54 34.26 -22.64
N ALA A 527 2.56 34.69 -21.38
CA ALA A 527 2.54 36.10 -21.01
C ALA A 527 3.88 36.83 -21.26
N CYS A 528 4.99 36.11 -21.51
CA CYS A 528 6.31 36.73 -21.64
C CYS A 528 6.50 37.36 -23.05
N PRO A 529 6.58 38.70 -23.17
CA PRO A 529 6.63 39.36 -24.47
C PRO A 529 7.95 39.10 -25.22
N THR A 530 9.04 38.90 -24.48
CA THR A 530 10.39 38.70 -25.05
C THR A 530 10.76 37.21 -25.19
N ARG A 531 9.85 36.30 -24.80
CA ARG A 531 10.12 34.85 -24.67
C ARG A 531 11.40 34.56 -23.88
N ALA A 532 11.67 35.38 -22.87
CA ALA A 532 12.79 35.18 -21.95
C ALA A 532 12.63 33.94 -21.11
N LEU A 533 11.40 33.61 -20.72
CA LEU A 533 11.10 32.46 -19.88
C LEU A 533 10.67 31.27 -20.75
N THR A 534 11.27 30.11 -20.52
CA THR A 534 10.85 28.84 -21.12
C THR A 534 10.81 27.73 -20.08
N MET A 535 9.96 26.74 -20.26
CA MET A 535 10.00 25.51 -19.47
C MET A 535 10.87 24.49 -20.18
N THR A 536 11.80 23.92 -19.42
CA THR A 536 12.65 22.83 -19.87
C THR A 536 11.97 21.48 -19.64
N ASN A 537 12.61 20.43 -20.11
CA ASN A 537 12.19 19.05 -19.93
C ASN A 537 12.71 18.43 -18.61
N GLU A 538 13.40 19.22 -17.78
CA GLU A 538 13.94 18.79 -16.49
C GLU A 538 12.83 18.72 -15.44
N TYR A 539 12.61 17.53 -14.88
CA TYR A 539 11.53 17.24 -13.93
C TYR A 539 12.03 16.96 -12.50
N GLU A 540 13.35 16.89 -12.30
CA GLU A 540 13.96 16.60 -11.00
C GLU A 540 14.23 17.90 -10.24
N LEU A 541 13.28 18.30 -9.40
CA LEU A 541 13.35 19.52 -8.59
C LEU A 541 13.36 19.22 -7.08
N ALA A 542 13.62 17.96 -6.68
CA ALA A 542 13.59 17.56 -5.29
C ALA A 542 14.80 18.09 -4.52
N ASP A 543 14.55 18.67 -3.35
CA ASP A 543 15.58 19.16 -2.44
C ASP A 543 15.21 18.77 -0.99
N ASP A 544 16.18 18.77 -0.07
CA ASP A 544 15.96 18.39 1.33
C ASP A 544 15.55 19.57 2.23
N ASN A 545 15.61 20.78 1.68
CA ASN A 545 15.30 22.01 2.38
C ASN A 545 14.33 22.89 1.58
N ARG A 546 13.40 23.52 2.31
CA ARG A 546 12.37 24.39 1.75
C ARG A 546 12.96 25.64 1.08
N ALA A 547 14.03 26.20 1.65
CA ALA A 547 14.64 27.43 1.12
C ALA A 547 15.23 27.21 -0.27
N ASP A 548 15.81 26.03 -0.51
CA ASP A 548 16.48 25.71 -1.78
C ASP A 548 15.49 25.48 -2.94
N LEU A 549 14.20 25.36 -2.65
CA LEU A 549 13.11 25.31 -3.65
C LEU A 549 12.64 26.70 -4.11
N ILE A 550 13.22 27.77 -3.59
CA ILE A 550 13.04 29.13 -4.09
C ILE A 550 14.22 29.41 -5.01
N TYR A 551 13.98 29.32 -6.32
CA TYR A 551 15.05 29.52 -7.28
C TYR A 551 15.16 31.00 -7.58
N GLU A 552 16.34 31.55 -7.31
CA GLU A 552 16.69 32.91 -7.69
C GLU A 552 17.22 32.97 -9.12
N LYS A 553 17.52 34.19 -9.56
CA LYS A 553 17.85 34.51 -10.96
C LYS A 553 19.08 33.72 -11.44
N ASP A 554 20.08 33.54 -10.59
CA ASP A 554 21.30 32.78 -10.86
C ASP A 554 21.02 31.31 -11.22
N ARG A 555 20.10 30.66 -10.50
CA ARG A 555 19.65 29.29 -10.76
C ARG A 555 18.70 29.18 -11.95
N LEU A 556 18.03 30.28 -12.33
CA LEU A 556 17.08 30.27 -13.45
C LEU A 556 17.75 30.62 -14.78
N LEU A 557 18.82 31.41 -14.77
CA LEU A 557 19.52 31.82 -15.98
C LEU A 557 20.15 30.63 -16.72
N ALA A 558 19.98 30.62 -18.04
CA ALA A 558 20.66 29.69 -18.91
C ALA A 558 22.19 29.84 -18.75
N PRO A 559 22.96 28.73 -18.78
CA PRO A 559 24.41 28.78 -18.73
C PRO A 559 24.98 29.55 -19.94
N LEU A 560 26.14 30.19 -19.77
CA LEU A 560 26.84 30.88 -20.86
C LEU A 560 27.44 29.84 -21.82
N GLY A 561 27.22 30.02 -23.11
CA GLY A 561 27.87 29.22 -24.16
C GLY A 561 29.29 29.72 -24.48
N GLU A 562 30.05 28.93 -25.23
CA GLU A 562 31.45 29.23 -25.60
C GLU A 562 31.63 30.57 -26.33
N ASN A 563 30.61 31.01 -27.07
CA ASN A 563 30.63 32.25 -27.86
C ASN A 563 29.87 33.42 -27.21
N MET A 564 29.49 33.31 -25.94
CA MET A 564 28.76 34.33 -25.18
C MET A 564 29.69 35.08 -24.23
N LEU A 565 29.50 36.40 -24.08
CA LEU A 565 30.14 37.19 -23.03
C LEU A 565 29.26 37.23 -21.78
N ALA A 566 29.88 37.16 -20.61
CA ALA A 566 29.15 37.31 -19.35
C ALA A 566 28.69 38.78 -19.19
N PRO A 567 27.40 39.05 -18.95
CA PRO A 567 26.96 40.39 -18.61
C PRO A 567 27.57 40.84 -17.25
N PRO A 568 27.83 42.14 -17.05
CA PRO A 568 27.44 43.24 -17.94
C PRO A 568 28.41 43.48 -19.11
N HIS A 569 27.87 43.73 -20.31
CA HIS A 569 28.64 44.19 -21.47
C HIS A 569 27.79 45.07 -22.40
N ALA A 570 28.43 45.88 -23.25
CA ALA A 570 27.74 46.72 -24.22
C ALA A 570 26.96 45.88 -25.25
N ALA A 571 25.86 46.43 -25.76
CA ALA A 571 25.11 45.82 -26.85
C ALA A 571 25.98 45.70 -28.11
N TYR A 572 25.63 44.77 -28.98
CA TYR A 572 26.37 44.49 -30.21
C TYR A 572 26.49 45.77 -31.07
N PRO A 573 27.68 46.11 -31.57
CA PRO A 573 27.89 47.36 -32.31
C PRO A 573 26.93 47.54 -33.48
N GLY A 574 26.14 48.62 -33.46
CA GLY A 574 25.18 48.95 -34.53
C GLY A 574 23.87 48.16 -34.49
N ALA A 575 23.67 47.26 -33.53
CA ALA A 575 22.40 46.57 -33.33
C ALA A 575 21.40 47.45 -32.57
N THR A 576 20.14 47.43 -33.01
CA THR A 576 19.02 48.04 -32.29
C THR A 576 18.32 47.02 -31.40
N GLU A 577 17.53 47.46 -30.41
CA GLU A 577 16.71 46.54 -29.59
C GLU A 577 15.81 45.64 -30.45
N ALA A 578 15.28 46.18 -31.56
CA ALA A 578 14.45 45.42 -32.50
C ALA A 578 15.22 44.25 -33.14
N ASP A 579 16.52 44.39 -33.36
CA ASP A 579 17.37 43.33 -33.91
C ASP A 579 17.57 42.19 -32.90
N TYR A 580 17.67 42.53 -31.61
CA TYR A 580 17.67 41.53 -30.54
C TYR A 580 16.35 40.76 -30.45
N TYR A 581 15.21 41.43 -30.59
CA TYR A 581 13.90 40.79 -30.58
C TYR A 581 13.65 39.91 -31.81
N ARG A 582 14.19 40.27 -32.98
CA ARG A 582 14.13 39.46 -34.20
C ARG A 582 15.13 38.30 -34.20
N GLY A 583 16.08 38.29 -33.26
CA GLY A 583 17.15 37.29 -33.18
C GLY A 583 18.19 37.44 -34.29
N SER A 584 18.37 38.64 -34.84
CA SER A 584 19.34 38.93 -35.91
C SER A 584 20.73 39.31 -35.39
N VAL A 585 20.94 39.35 -34.08
CA VAL A 585 22.24 39.64 -33.45
C VAL A 585 23.09 38.37 -33.41
N PRO A 586 24.33 38.40 -33.92
CA PRO A 586 25.24 37.26 -33.91
C PRO A 586 25.84 37.01 -32.53
N ALA A 587 26.76 36.05 -32.43
CA ALA A 587 27.54 35.81 -31.23
C ALA A 587 28.39 37.03 -30.85
N ALA A 588 28.91 37.03 -29.62
CA ALA A 588 29.59 38.20 -29.06
C ALA A 588 30.80 38.64 -29.92
N PRO A 589 31.08 39.97 -30.02
CA PRO A 589 32.22 40.46 -30.79
C PRO A 589 33.54 39.91 -30.24
N GLY A 590 34.33 39.24 -31.08
CA GLY A 590 35.65 38.70 -30.70
C GLY A 590 35.66 37.22 -30.27
N THR A 591 34.52 36.53 -30.28
CA THR A 591 34.43 35.06 -30.11
C THR A 591 34.27 34.31 -31.45
N GLU A 592 34.54 34.98 -32.57
CA GLU A 592 34.48 34.40 -33.92
C GLU A 592 35.59 33.36 -34.15
N GLY A 593 35.38 32.15 -33.65
CA GLY A 593 36.09 30.93 -34.01
C GLY A 593 35.19 30.04 -34.88
N ASP A 594 35.47 30.02 -36.19
CA ASP A 594 35.07 29.04 -37.21
C ASP A 594 33.67 28.41 -37.10
N THR A 595 32.62 29.18 -37.37
CA THR A 595 31.30 28.61 -37.68
C THR A 595 31.17 28.38 -39.18
N GLY A 596 31.66 27.24 -39.66
CA GLY A 596 31.17 26.61 -40.87
C GLY A 596 29.73 26.12 -40.66
N LEU A 597 28.74 27.02 -40.68
CA LEU A 597 27.34 26.66 -40.81
C LEU A 597 26.77 27.30 -42.08
N ALA A 598 26.80 26.52 -43.15
CA ALA A 598 26.07 26.80 -44.37
C ALA A 598 24.56 26.85 -44.07
N THR A 599 23.90 27.76 -44.77
CA THR A 599 22.46 27.87 -44.97
C THR A 599 21.77 26.50 -45.07
N GLY A 600 21.00 26.11 -44.05
CA GLY A 600 20.12 24.94 -44.07
C GLY A 600 18.68 25.34 -44.41
N ALA A 601 18.24 24.98 -45.60
CA ALA A 601 16.82 24.86 -45.96
C ALA A 601 16.17 23.70 -45.16
N PRO A 602 14.82 23.60 -45.08
CA PRO A 602 14.18 22.65 -44.17
C PRO A 602 14.25 21.22 -44.73
N GLU A 603 14.97 20.33 -44.05
CA GLU A 603 14.95 18.90 -44.37
C GLU A 603 13.74 18.23 -43.72
N THR A 604 12.95 17.61 -44.60
CA THR A 604 11.83 16.72 -44.31
C THR A 604 12.30 15.42 -43.64
N GLY A 605 11.45 14.89 -42.76
CA GLY A 605 11.72 13.76 -41.88
C GLY A 605 12.35 12.52 -42.52
N GLY A 606 13.32 11.97 -41.80
CA GLY A 606 13.84 10.61 -41.96
C GLY A 606 14.07 9.99 -40.58
N THR A 607 13.41 8.87 -40.32
CA THR A 607 13.59 8.01 -39.14
C THR A 607 15.02 7.50 -39.01
N PRO A 608 15.61 7.37 -37.80
CA PRO A 608 16.92 6.76 -37.65
C PRO A 608 16.81 5.24 -37.54
N GLU A 609 17.47 4.55 -38.48
CA GLU A 609 17.82 3.14 -38.36
C GLU A 609 18.93 2.94 -37.32
N THR A 610 18.83 1.80 -36.65
CA THR A 610 19.76 1.26 -35.65
C THR A 610 21.16 1.02 -36.21
N GLY A 611 22.17 1.65 -35.61
CA GLY A 611 23.58 1.40 -35.89
C GLY A 611 24.40 1.28 -34.61
N THR A 612 24.86 0.06 -34.32
CA THR A 612 25.76 -0.32 -33.23
C THR A 612 27.12 0.36 -33.34
N GLY A 613 27.62 0.98 -32.25
CA GLY A 613 29.00 1.50 -32.20
C GLY A 613 29.41 2.13 -30.88
N LYS A 614 30.05 1.32 -30.02
CA LYS A 614 31.09 1.61 -29.01
C LYS A 614 31.10 2.97 -28.26
N GLU A 615 30.96 2.86 -26.93
CA GLU A 615 31.44 3.81 -25.92
C GLU A 615 32.87 4.31 -26.16
N PRO A 616 33.18 5.52 -25.65
CA PRO A 616 34.44 5.76 -24.97
C PRO A 616 34.24 6.12 -23.50
N ALA A 617 34.81 5.24 -22.67
CA ALA A 617 35.55 5.46 -21.42
C ALA A 617 35.32 6.75 -20.61
N ALA A 618 34.93 6.51 -19.36
CA ALA A 618 35.10 7.37 -18.20
C ALA A 618 36.49 8.02 -18.09
N ALA A 619 36.49 9.30 -17.72
CA ALA A 619 37.60 9.98 -17.06
C ALA A 619 37.04 10.67 -15.81
N GLY A 620 37.63 10.37 -14.66
CA GLY A 620 37.13 10.76 -13.34
C GLY A 620 37.47 12.19 -12.95
N ALA A 621 36.70 12.69 -11.98
CA ALA A 621 37.12 13.77 -11.10
C ALA A 621 36.70 13.41 -9.67
N GLN A 622 37.71 13.11 -8.86
CA GLN A 622 37.62 12.97 -7.41
C GLN A 622 37.41 14.35 -6.76
N GLY A 623 36.71 14.34 -5.62
CA GLY A 623 37.12 15.11 -4.45
C GLY A 623 36.41 16.45 -4.22
N GLY A 624 35.57 16.48 -3.19
CA GLY A 624 35.05 17.71 -2.60
C GLY A 624 34.22 17.39 -1.36
N ALA A 625 34.89 17.11 -0.25
CA ALA A 625 34.25 16.93 1.05
C ALA A 625 33.68 18.27 1.56
N ARG A 626 32.39 18.29 1.88
CA ARG A 626 31.83 18.87 3.11
C ARG A 626 30.40 18.41 3.31
#